data_AF-A0A7C5Y5X9-F1
#
_entry.id   AF-A0A7C5Y5X9-F1
#
_cell.length_a   1.000
_cell.length_b   1.000
_cell.length_c   1.000
_cell.angle_alpha   90.00
_cell.angle_beta   90.00
_cell.angle_gamma   90.00
#
_symmetry.space_group_name_H-M   'P 1'
#
loop_
_entity.id
_entity.type
_entity.pdbx_description
1 polymer ?
#
loop_
_entity_poly.entity_id
_entity_poly.type
_entity_poly.pdbx_seq_one_letter_code
_entity_poly.pdbx_strand_id
1 'polypeptide(L)'
;MQSYRELFSCPLPLVLGMFKYNSLVGYVVMPILNLRVNVLVLRSGEVKYYSNIPNSSWRDRVLELCMAVATGKMSALSDLDMIRVYAMFYGGVGSYVKHGDMLIPITIDFIDTEKYYFYLESQSTLSRVELTKGRLEDWVIFQSALRSGDFDLLLESCKKLSPSSVSSEICAINSDLGVLEVARIKLNRGRLRVIPDNAPLRHVVILK
;
A
#
# COMPACT_ATOMS: atom_id res chain seq x y z
N MET A 1 -10.06 0.02 -33.16
CA MET A 1 -9.72 -0.12 -31.73
C MET A 1 -9.01 -1.45 -31.54
N GLN A 2 -7.75 -1.47 -31.07
CA GLN A 2 -7.10 -2.72 -30.66
C GLN A 2 -7.79 -3.22 -29.38
N SER A 3 -8.40 -4.40 -29.42
CA SER A 3 -9.02 -5.02 -28.25
C SER A 3 -7.97 -5.76 -27.42
N TYR A 4 -7.94 -5.52 -26.11
CA TYR A 4 -7.14 -6.31 -25.18
C TYR A 4 -7.85 -7.63 -24.82
N ARG A 5 -7.07 -8.63 -24.40
CA ARG A 5 -7.56 -9.90 -23.85
C ARG A 5 -7.68 -9.83 -22.34
N GLU A 6 -6.65 -9.29 -21.69
CA GLU A 6 -6.57 -9.17 -20.24
C GLU A 6 -6.12 -7.76 -19.86
N LEU A 7 -6.64 -7.25 -18.74
CA LEU A 7 -6.24 -6.01 -18.09
C LEU A 7 -5.96 -6.29 -16.62
N PHE A 8 -4.73 -6.04 -16.20
CA PHE A 8 -4.30 -6.06 -14.80
C PHE A 8 -4.16 -4.62 -14.32
N SER A 9 -4.98 -4.22 -13.35
CA SER A 9 -4.93 -2.87 -12.77
C SER A 9 -4.40 -2.94 -11.34
N CYS A 10 -3.10 -2.69 -11.20
CA CYS A 10 -2.33 -2.87 -9.97
C CYS A 10 -2.18 -1.54 -9.21
N PRO A 11 -2.67 -1.45 -7.95
CA PRO A 11 -2.46 -0.27 -7.11
C PRO A 11 -1.03 -0.16 -6.60
N LEU A 12 -0.60 1.07 -6.27
CA LEU A 12 0.67 1.35 -5.61
C LEU A 12 0.60 0.85 -4.15
N PRO A 13 1.40 -0.15 -3.74
CA PRO A 13 1.39 -0.69 -2.39
C PRO A 13 2.37 0.11 -1.52
N LEU A 14 1.85 0.76 -0.48
CA LEU A 14 2.64 1.54 0.47
C LEU A 14 2.97 0.68 1.69
N VAL A 15 4.25 0.46 1.99
CA VAL A 15 4.68 -0.23 3.21
C VAL A 15 4.75 0.81 4.33
N LEU A 16 3.77 0.76 5.23
CA LEU A 16 3.64 1.70 6.35
C LEU A 16 4.69 1.49 7.43
N GLY A 17 5.16 0.25 7.58
CA GLY A 17 6.15 -0.07 8.58
C GLY A 17 6.36 -1.56 8.76
N MET A 18 7.05 -1.89 9.85
CA MET A 18 7.39 -3.25 10.18
C MET A 18 7.26 -3.53 11.68
N PHE A 19 7.15 -4.82 12.01
CA PHE A 19 7.17 -5.32 13.37
C PHE A 19 7.97 -6.62 13.44
N LYS A 20 8.37 -6.98 14.66
CA LYS A 20 8.92 -8.30 14.96
C LYS A 20 8.06 -8.96 16.03
N TYR A 21 7.69 -10.21 15.80
CA TYR A 21 6.98 -11.03 16.77
C TYR A 21 7.66 -12.39 16.83
N ASN A 22 8.29 -12.69 17.97
CA ASN A 22 9.24 -13.79 18.11
C ASN A 22 10.36 -13.73 17.04
N SER A 23 10.57 -14.81 16.28
CA SER A 23 11.54 -14.88 15.18
C SER A 23 10.99 -14.38 13.83
N LEU A 24 9.73 -13.95 13.77
CA LEU A 24 9.10 -13.51 12.54
C LEU A 24 9.26 -12.00 12.34
N VAL A 25 9.56 -11.61 11.11
CA VAL A 25 9.51 -10.22 10.65
C VAL A 25 8.21 -10.05 9.87
N GLY A 26 7.45 -9.02 10.22
CA GLY A 26 6.21 -8.67 9.55
C GLY A 26 6.18 -7.24 9.05
N TYR A 27 5.30 -6.99 8.10
CA TYR A 27 5.13 -5.70 7.44
C TYR A 27 3.67 -5.29 7.43
N VAL A 28 3.44 -3.99 7.57
CA VAL A 28 2.11 -3.39 7.43
C VAL A 28 2.05 -2.67 6.10
N VAL A 29 1.06 -3.02 5.27
CA VAL A 29 0.96 -2.54 3.89
C VAL A 29 -0.44 -2.05 3.60
N MET A 30 -0.53 -0.95 2.84
CA MET A 30 -1.77 -0.32 2.38
C MET A 30 -1.65 0.03 0.89
N PRO A 31 -2.36 -0.66 -0.02
CA PRO A 31 -2.50 -0.22 -1.42
C PRO A 31 -3.21 1.13 -1.56
N ILE A 32 -2.86 1.87 -2.61
CA ILE A 32 -3.42 3.17 -2.96
C ILE A 32 -4.26 3.06 -4.25
N LEU A 33 -5.55 3.37 -4.15
CA LEU A 33 -6.53 3.20 -5.21
C LEU A 33 -6.26 4.11 -6.41
N ASN A 34 -5.98 5.38 -6.14
CA ASN A 34 -5.89 6.42 -7.18
C ASN A 34 -4.51 6.51 -7.84
N LEU A 35 -3.57 5.60 -7.52
CA LEU A 35 -2.23 5.52 -8.09
C LEU A 35 -1.97 4.09 -8.56
N ARG A 36 -2.02 3.86 -9.87
CA ARG A 36 -2.03 2.52 -10.46
C ARG A 36 -1.11 2.39 -11.67
N VAL A 37 -0.71 1.15 -11.92
CA VAL A 37 -0.22 0.69 -13.22
C VAL A 37 -1.28 -0.24 -13.81
N ASN A 38 -1.58 -0.03 -15.08
CA ASN A 38 -2.47 -0.86 -15.86
C ASN A 38 -1.66 -1.58 -16.92
N VAL A 39 -1.63 -2.91 -16.88
CA VAL A 39 -0.99 -3.77 -17.89
C VAL A 39 -2.09 -4.37 -18.76
N LEU A 40 -2.00 -4.16 -20.06
CA LEU A 40 -2.91 -4.68 -21.07
C LEU A 40 -2.18 -5.74 -21.88
N VAL A 41 -2.70 -6.96 -21.85
CA VAL A 41 -2.26 -8.04 -22.73
C VAL A 41 -3.16 -8.01 -23.96
N LEU A 42 -2.63 -7.60 -25.10
CA LEU A 42 -3.38 -7.55 -26.36
C LEU A 42 -3.62 -8.95 -26.90
N ARG A 43 -4.65 -9.10 -27.75
CA ARG A 43 -4.91 -10.38 -28.43
C ARG A 43 -3.77 -10.85 -29.32
N SER A 44 -2.93 -9.93 -29.80
CA SER A 44 -1.70 -10.23 -30.54
C SER A 44 -0.58 -10.82 -29.66
N GLY A 45 -0.73 -10.82 -28.33
CA GLY A 45 0.33 -11.14 -27.38
C GLY A 45 1.24 -9.97 -27.01
N GLU A 46 1.10 -8.82 -27.69
CA GLU A 46 1.78 -7.58 -27.32
C GLU A 46 1.30 -7.10 -25.94
N VAL A 47 2.22 -6.63 -25.10
CA VAL A 47 1.91 -6.06 -23.79
C VAL A 47 2.09 -4.54 -23.84
N LYS A 48 1.06 -3.80 -23.43
CA LYS A 48 1.11 -2.35 -23.25
C LYS A 48 0.88 -2.00 -21.78
N TYR A 49 1.42 -0.88 -21.31
CA TYR A 49 1.13 -0.40 -19.97
C TYR A 49 0.82 1.10 -19.95
N TYR A 50 0.01 1.49 -18.98
CA TYR A 50 -0.35 2.89 -18.68
C TYR A 50 -0.28 3.10 -17.18
N SER A 51 0.17 4.28 -16.74
CA SER A 51 0.24 4.59 -15.31
C SER A 51 -0.10 6.05 -15.05
N ASN A 52 -0.75 6.29 -13.92
CA ASN A 52 -0.96 7.62 -13.35
C ASN A 52 -0.12 7.86 -12.09
N ILE A 53 0.89 7.03 -11.83
CA ILE A 53 1.85 7.21 -10.75
C ILE A 53 2.87 8.27 -11.19
N PRO A 54 2.98 9.41 -10.48
CA PRO A 54 3.79 10.54 -10.95
C PRO A 54 5.30 10.29 -10.82
N ASN A 55 5.71 9.58 -9.77
CA ASN A 55 7.12 9.24 -9.54
C ASN A 55 7.54 8.03 -10.38
N SER A 56 8.58 8.17 -11.20
CA SER A 56 9.07 7.11 -12.09
C SER A 56 9.57 5.89 -11.33
N SER A 57 10.34 6.07 -10.25
CA SER A 57 10.85 4.94 -9.45
C SER A 57 9.71 4.13 -8.83
N TRP A 58 8.67 4.80 -8.32
CA TRP A 58 7.49 4.12 -7.79
C TRP A 58 6.73 3.37 -8.90
N ARG A 59 6.53 4.03 -10.05
CA ARG A 59 5.85 3.44 -11.20
C ARG A 59 6.57 2.20 -11.71
N ASP A 60 7.88 2.26 -11.87
CA ASP A 60 8.68 1.18 -12.45
C ASP A 60 8.65 -0.04 -11.52
N ARG A 61 8.71 0.18 -10.20
CA ARG A 61 8.52 -0.88 -9.20
C ARG A 61 7.13 -1.52 -9.30
N VAL A 62 6.06 -0.73 -9.34
CA VAL A 62 4.70 -1.28 -9.44
C VAL A 62 4.49 -2.01 -10.76
N LEU A 63 5.10 -1.52 -11.85
CA LEU A 63 5.07 -2.19 -13.15
C LEU A 63 5.75 -3.56 -13.09
N GLU A 64 6.91 -3.67 -12.44
CA GLU A 64 7.58 -4.95 -12.23
C GLU A 64 6.70 -5.96 -11.50
N LEU A 65 6.08 -5.54 -10.38
CA LEU A 65 5.15 -6.37 -9.62
C LEU A 65 3.93 -6.78 -10.46
N CYS A 66 3.34 -5.83 -11.19
CA CYS A 66 2.16 -6.07 -12.02
C CYS A 66 2.47 -7.02 -13.19
N MET A 67 3.66 -6.90 -13.79
CA MET A 67 4.14 -7.81 -14.84
C MET A 67 4.43 -9.21 -14.29
N ALA A 68 4.97 -9.33 -13.07
CA ALA A 68 5.17 -10.62 -12.43
C ALA A 68 3.83 -11.35 -12.22
N VAL A 69 2.78 -10.62 -11.82
CA VAL A 69 1.41 -11.14 -11.75
C VAL A 69 0.90 -11.54 -13.12
N ALA A 70 0.96 -10.64 -14.12
CA ALA A 70 0.42 -10.88 -15.46
C ALA A 70 1.11 -12.05 -16.18
N THR A 71 2.37 -12.33 -15.87
CA THR A 71 3.16 -13.40 -16.49
C THR A 71 3.28 -14.67 -15.62
N GLY A 72 2.69 -14.69 -14.43
CA GLY A 72 2.75 -15.81 -13.50
C GLY A 72 4.14 -16.04 -12.87
N LYS A 73 5.07 -15.09 -12.96
CA LYS A 73 6.47 -15.19 -12.49
C LYS A 73 6.64 -14.75 -11.03
N MET A 74 5.68 -15.09 -10.18
CA MET A 74 5.61 -14.67 -8.78
C MET A 74 6.75 -15.24 -7.91
N SER A 75 7.27 -16.42 -8.25
CA SER A 75 8.33 -17.10 -7.48
C SER A 75 9.70 -16.42 -7.53
N ALA A 76 9.89 -15.46 -8.44
CA ALA A 76 11.12 -14.67 -8.55
C ALA A 76 11.11 -13.42 -7.65
N LEU A 77 9.98 -13.11 -7.02
CA LEU A 77 9.83 -11.91 -6.19
C LEU A 77 10.50 -12.08 -4.83
N SER A 78 11.02 -10.98 -4.30
CA SER A 78 11.45 -10.92 -2.90
C SER A 78 10.26 -11.06 -1.96
N ASP A 79 10.51 -11.40 -0.69
CA ASP A 79 9.45 -11.57 0.31
C ASP A 79 8.59 -10.34 0.50
N LEU A 80 9.23 -9.17 0.53
CA LEU A 80 8.52 -7.90 0.66
C LEU A 80 7.72 -7.57 -0.60
N ASP A 81 8.22 -7.94 -1.78
CA ASP A 81 7.49 -7.75 -3.04
C ASP A 81 6.31 -8.71 -3.18
N MET A 82 6.44 -9.95 -2.69
CA MET A 82 5.29 -10.85 -2.54
C MET A 82 4.24 -10.25 -1.60
N ILE A 83 4.63 -9.70 -0.45
CA ILE A 83 3.70 -9.02 0.47
C ILE A 83 2.98 -7.88 -0.24
N ARG A 84 3.71 -7.04 -0.98
CA ARG A 84 3.13 -5.95 -1.76
C ARG A 84 2.08 -6.46 -2.74
N VAL A 85 2.37 -7.51 -3.49
CA VAL A 85 1.42 -8.10 -4.43
C VAL A 85 0.19 -8.66 -3.71
N TYR A 86 0.37 -9.40 -2.61
CA TYR A 86 -0.76 -9.90 -1.82
C TYR A 86 -1.64 -8.76 -1.30
N ALA A 87 -1.03 -7.67 -0.82
CA ALA A 87 -1.76 -6.48 -0.39
C ALA A 87 -2.53 -5.83 -1.55
N MET A 88 -1.97 -5.79 -2.77
CA MET A 88 -2.71 -5.36 -3.96
C MET A 88 -3.96 -6.22 -4.21
N PHE A 89 -3.87 -7.54 -3.97
CA PHE A 89 -4.97 -8.47 -4.15
C PHE A 89 -6.05 -8.35 -3.08
N TYR A 90 -5.71 -8.11 -1.82
CA TYR A 90 -6.70 -8.04 -0.74
C TYR A 90 -7.34 -6.66 -0.58
N GLY A 91 -6.60 -5.59 -0.86
CA GLY A 91 -7.01 -4.24 -0.47
C GLY A 91 -6.93 -4.02 1.04
N GLY A 92 -7.46 -2.88 1.49
CA GLY A 92 -7.46 -2.45 2.88
C GLY A 92 -6.08 -2.08 3.39
N VAL A 93 -5.90 -2.08 4.70
CA VAL A 93 -4.59 -2.13 5.36
C VAL A 93 -4.42 -3.51 5.97
N GLY A 94 -3.23 -4.10 5.83
CA GLY A 94 -2.99 -5.43 6.39
C GLY A 94 -1.61 -5.60 7.00
N SER A 95 -1.54 -6.48 7.99
CA SER A 95 -0.30 -6.99 8.58
C SER A 95 0.02 -8.36 8.00
N TYR A 96 1.24 -8.56 7.53
CA TYR A 96 1.67 -9.80 6.90
C TYR A 96 2.97 -10.29 7.53
N VAL A 97 3.10 -11.60 7.71
CA VAL A 97 4.36 -12.26 8.08
C VAL A 97 4.70 -13.35 7.08
N LYS A 98 5.99 -13.62 6.91
CA LYS A 98 6.47 -14.80 6.18
C LYS A 98 6.91 -15.87 7.16
N HIS A 99 6.47 -17.11 6.92
CA HIS A 99 6.91 -18.30 7.66
C HIS A 99 7.22 -19.42 6.68
N GLY A 100 8.50 -19.80 6.54
CA GLY A 100 8.94 -20.68 5.46
C GLY A 100 8.62 -20.05 4.10
N ASP A 101 8.03 -20.81 3.18
CA ASP A 101 7.59 -20.28 1.87
C ASP A 101 6.17 -19.70 1.89
N MET A 102 5.50 -19.68 3.05
CA MET A 102 4.14 -19.21 3.19
C MET A 102 4.10 -17.74 3.63
N LEU A 103 3.29 -16.95 2.94
CA LEU A 103 2.88 -15.63 3.40
C LEU A 103 1.56 -15.73 4.15
N ILE A 104 1.54 -15.22 5.38
CA ILE A 104 0.40 -15.33 6.29
C ILE A 104 -0.11 -13.91 6.58
N PRO A 105 -1.32 -13.54 6.14
CA PRO A 105 -1.98 -12.33 6.62
C PRO A 105 -2.40 -12.54 8.07
N ILE A 106 -2.01 -11.62 8.96
CA ILE A 106 -2.44 -11.61 10.36
C ILE A 106 -3.76 -10.82 10.48
N THR A 107 -3.79 -9.63 9.87
CA THR A 107 -4.96 -8.76 9.82
C THR A 107 -5.10 -8.18 8.43
N ILE A 108 -6.35 -8.01 7.99
CA ILE A 108 -6.72 -7.27 6.79
C ILE A 108 -7.99 -6.52 7.15
N ASP A 109 -7.89 -5.19 7.20
CA ASP A 109 -8.98 -4.31 7.61
C ASP A 109 -9.28 -3.29 6.51
N PHE A 110 -10.57 -3.13 6.19
CA PHE A 110 -11.02 -2.00 5.37
C PHE A 110 -10.87 -0.70 6.14
N ILE A 111 -10.46 0.36 5.45
CA ILE A 111 -10.28 1.69 6.03
C ILE A 111 -11.56 2.51 5.85
N ASP A 112 -12.03 3.20 6.88
CA ASP A 112 -13.10 4.19 6.74
C ASP A 112 -12.56 5.45 6.03
N THR A 113 -12.67 5.47 4.69
CA THR A 113 -12.18 6.58 3.87
C THR A 113 -13.08 7.83 3.89
N GLU A 114 -14.23 7.78 4.57
CA GLU A 114 -15.12 8.94 4.72
C GLU A 114 -14.70 9.82 5.90
N LYS A 115 -14.06 9.21 6.92
CA LYS A 115 -13.65 9.90 8.16
C LYS A 115 -12.26 10.53 8.10
N TYR A 116 -11.45 10.13 7.12
CA TYR A 116 -10.05 10.53 7.05
C TYR A 116 -9.64 11.07 5.68
N TYR A 117 -8.64 11.93 5.69
CA TYR A 117 -7.91 12.37 4.51
C TYR A 117 -6.47 11.85 4.56
N PHE A 118 -6.03 11.20 3.49
CA PHE A 118 -4.69 10.64 3.38
C PHE A 118 -3.84 11.45 2.42
N TYR A 119 -2.60 11.75 2.82
CA TYR A 119 -1.64 12.47 2.02
C TYR A 119 -0.29 11.76 2.06
N LEU A 120 0.35 11.66 0.91
CA LEU A 120 1.70 11.12 0.78
C LEU A 120 2.65 12.26 0.43
N GLU A 121 3.59 12.53 1.34
CA GLU A 121 4.68 13.46 1.09
C GLU A 121 5.89 12.67 0.58
N SER A 122 6.12 12.75 -0.73
CA SER A 122 7.32 12.22 -1.37
C SER A 122 8.51 13.09 -0.97
N GLN A 123 9.58 12.51 -0.43
CA GLN A 123 10.83 13.25 -0.28
C GLN A 123 11.66 13.11 -1.55
N SER A 124 11.89 14.24 -2.23
CA SER A 124 12.62 14.32 -3.51
C SER A 124 14.14 14.12 -3.39
N THR A 125 14.65 13.67 -2.25
CA THR A 125 16.10 13.63 -1.98
C THR A 125 16.45 12.50 -1.02
N LEU A 126 16.97 11.40 -1.58
CA LEU A 126 18.01 10.45 -1.13
C LEU A 126 18.22 10.05 0.36
N SER A 127 17.62 10.67 1.36
CA SER A 127 17.60 10.14 2.72
C SER A 127 16.59 9.00 2.78
N ARG A 128 17.09 7.76 2.88
CA ARG A 128 16.25 6.59 3.16
C ARG A 128 15.40 6.88 4.40
N VAL A 129 14.10 7.06 4.20
CA VAL A 129 13.15 7.11 5.31
C VAL A 129 13.20 5.75 5.98
N GLU A 130 13.62 5.73 7.25
CA GLU A 130 13.58 4.51 8.03
C GLU A 130 12.11 4.15 8.26
N LEU A 131 11.72 2.97 7.79
CA LEU A 131 10.37 2.43 7.99
C LEU A 131 10.00 2.49 9.47
N THR A 132 8.79 2.96 9.77
CA THR A 132 8.28 2.95 11.13
C THR A 132 8.33 1.53 11.70
N LYS A 133 9.00 1.37 12.85
CA LYS A 133 9.10 0.10 13.58
C LYS A 133 8.19 0.17 14.79
N GLY A 134 7.36 -0.84 14.97
CA GLY A 134 6.41 -0.91 16.08
C GLY A 134 6.20 -2.35 16.57
N ARG A 135 5.48 -2.50 17.67
CA ARG A 135 4.97 -3.81 18.10
C ARG A 135 3.75 -4.17 17.26
N LEU A 136 3.46 -5.47 17.14
CA LEU A 136 2.30 -5.94 16.38
C LEU A 136 1.00 -5.36 16.95
N GLU A 137 0.87 -5.28 18.27
CA GLU A 137 -0.34 -4.79 18.93
C GLU A 137 -0.61 -3.32 18.59
N ASP A 138 0.43 -2.49 18.53
CA ASP A 138 0.30 -1.07 18.19
C ASP A 138 -0.17 -0.90 16.73
N TRP A 139 0.33 -1.76 15.82
CA TRP A 139 -0.13 -1.79 14.43
C TRP A 139 -1.57 -2.31 14.27
N VAL A 140 -1.96 -3.32 15.04
CA VAL A 140 -3.34 -3.84 15.02
C VAL A 140 -4.32 -2.78 15.54
N ILE A 141 -3.97 -2.07 16.62
CA ILE A 141 -4.79 -0.95 17.12
C ILE A 141 -4.87 0.17 16.08
N PHE A 142 -3.75 0.51 15.44
CA PHE A 142 -3.73 1.51 14.36
C PHE A 142 -4.66 1.14 13.21
N GLN A 143 -4.63 -0.12 12.75
CA GLN A 143 -5.53 -0.62 11.70
C GLN A 143 -6.99 -0.62 12.14
N SER A 144 -7.26 -1.05 13.38
CA SER A 144 -8.62 -1.02 13.93
C SER A 144 -9.18 0.41 14.02
N ALA A 145 -8.35 1.39 14.38
CA ALA A 145 -8.74 2.79 14.40
C ALA A 145 -9.10 3.28 13.00
N LEU A 146 -8.23 3.00 12.01
CA LEU A 146 -8.51 3.32 10.60
C LEU A 146 -9.80 2.68 10.08
N ARG A 147 -10.15 1.48 10.56
CA ARG A 147 -11.40 0.80 10.20
C ARG A 147 -12.63 1.40 10.87
N SER A 148 -12.53 1.78 12.14
CA SER A 148 -13.67 2.28 12.92
C SER A 148 -13.98 3.76 12.70
N GLY A 149 -13.06 4.51 12.09
CA GLY A 149 -13.21 5.96 11.99
C GLY A 149 -12.89 6.69 13.31
N ASP A 150 -12.32 5.99 14.30
CA ASP A 150 -11.93 6.55 15.60
C ASP A 150 -10.59 7.28 15.49
N PHE A 151 -10.64 8.61 15.37
CA PHE A 151 -9.44 9.43 15.22
C PHE A 151 -8.64 9.56 16.52
N ASP A 152 -9.29 9.52 17.69
CA ASP A 152 -8.58 9.65 18.96
C ASP A 152 -7.72 8.40 19.21
N LEU A 153 -8.29 7.22 18.96
CA LEU A 153 -7.54 5.95 18.99
C LEU A 153 -6.43 5.90 17.93
N LEU A 154 -6.66 6.48 16.75
CA LEU A 154 -5.65 6.61 15.71
C LEU A 154 -4.45 7.45 16.21
N LEU A 155 -4.71 8.60 16.84
CA LEU A 155 -3.63 9.44 17.39
C LEU A 155 -2.87 8.74 18.52
N GLU A 156 -3.56 8.03 19.40
CA GLU A 156 -2.93 7.28 20.50
C GLU A 156 -1.98 6.18 19.99
N SER A 157 -2.44 5.37 19.04
CA SER A 157 -1.61 4.33 18.42
C SER A 157 -0.47 4.95 17.60
N CYS A 158 -0.75 6.02 16.86
CA CYS A 158 0.26 6.74 16.10
C CYS A 158 1.36 7.34 16.97
N LYS A 159 1.06 7.87 18.16
CA LYS A 159 2.08 8.35 19.11
C LYS A 159 3.02 7.25 19.59
N LYS A 160 2.54 6.00 19.69
CA LYS A 160 3.39 4.85 20.04
C LYS A 160 4.28 4.43 18.88
N LEU A 161 3.77 4.51 17.65
CA LEU A 161 4.48 4.15 16.42
C LEU A 161 5.47 5.22 15.96
N SER A 162 5.11 6.50 16.08
CA SER A 162 5.89 7.65 15.62
C SER A 162 5.73 8.85 16.58
N PRO A 163 6.38 8.83 17.76
CA PRO A 163 6.13 9.80 18.83
C PRO A 163 6.35 11.27 18.44
N SER A 164 7.30 11.53 17.53
CA SER A 164 7.67 12.88 17.08
C SER A 164 6.86 13.38 15.88
N SER A 165 5.91 12.59 15.37
CA SER A 165 5.20 12.88 14.13
C SER A 165 3.68 12.92 14.31
N VAL A 166 3.21 13.39 15.47
CA VAL A 166 1.79 13.51 15.79
C VAL A 166 1.44 14.93 16.23
N SER A 167 0.40 15.50 15.62
CA SER A 167 -0.28 16.70 16.11
C SER A 167 -1.73 16.35 16.51
N SER A 168 -2.49 17.31 17.04
CA SER A 168 -3.90 17.10 17.40
C SER A 168 -4.80 16.71 16.24
N GLU A 169 -4.36 16.90 14.99
CA GLU A 169 -5.19 16.71 13.78
C GLU A 169 -4.54 15.84 12.72
N ILE A 170 -3.28 15.42 12.94
CA ILE A 170 -2.49 14.68 11.96
C ILE A 170 -1.70 13.58 12.68
N CYS A 171 -1.85 12.36 12.18
CA CYS A 171 -0.92 11.26 12.41
C CYS A 171 0.01 11.13 11.20
N ALA A 172 1.32 11.10 11.40
CA ALA A 172 2.29 10.87 10.33
C ALA A 172 3.15 9.62 10.58
N ILE A 173 3.20 8.75 9.57
CA ILE A 173 3.89 7.47 9.57
C ILE A 173 4.95 7.45 8.46
N ASN A 174 6.16 7.02 8.81
CA ASN A 174 7.27 6.88 7.87
C ASN A 174 7.12 5.56 7.09
N SER A 175 6.90 5.68 5.79
CA SER A 175 6.72 4.57 4.86
C SER A 175 7.92 4.38 3.93
N ASP A 176 7.92 3.31 3.14
CA ASP A 176 8.97 3.07 2.14
C ASP A 176 8.99 4.08 0.99
N LEU A 177 7.91 4.85 0.79
CA LEU A 177 7.79 5.84 -0.29
C LEU A 177 7.82 7.29 0.21
N GLY A 178 7.92 7.52 1.51
CA GLY A 178 7.88 8.86 2.10
C GLY A 178 7.09 8.90 3.41
N VAL A 179 6.43 10.01 3.70
CA VAL A 179 5.61 10.16 4.91
C VAL A 179 4.14 10.08 4.54
N LEU A 180 3.42 9.11 5.12
CA LEU A 180 1.97 9.06 5.06
C LEU A 180 1.40 9.90 6.20
N GLU A 181 0.64 10.92 5.86
CA GLU A 181 -0.15 11.70 6.80
C GLU A 181 -1.63 11.26 6.72
N VAL A 182 -2.22 10.97 7.88
CA VAL A 182 -3.64 10.74 8.06
C VAL A 182 -4.21 11.88 8.88
N ALA A 183 -5.17 12.61 8.31
CA ALA A 183 -5.76 13.78 8.92
C ALA A 183 -7.28 13.67 9.00
N ARG A 184 -7.88 14.26 10.04
CA ARG A 184 -9.34 14.38 10.18
C ARG A 184 -9.92 15.50 9.30
N ILE A 185 -9.08 16.47 8.94
CA ILE A 185 -9.44 17.62 8.12
C ILE A 185 -8.65 17.63 6.81
N LYS A 186 -9.21 18.29 5.79
CA LYS A 186 -8.54 18.47 4.51
C LYS A 186 -7.34 19.42 4.68
N LEU A 187 -6.15 18.96 4.31
CA LEU A 187 -4.94 19.77 4.29
C LEU A 187 -4.78 20.45 2.91
N ASN A 188 -4.40 21.74 2.92
CA ASN A 188 -4.08 22.52 1.72
C ASN A 188 -2.55 22.74 1.61
N ARG A 189 -1.77 21.67 1.36
CA ARG A 189 -0.30 21.72 1.49
C ARG A 189 0.52 21.22 0.30
N GLY A 190 -0.02 21.18 -0.92
CA GLY A 190 0.75 20.74 -2.10
C GLY A 190 1.20 19.27 -2.07
N ARG A 191 0.70 18.49 -1.10
CA ARG A 191 0.96 17.05 -0.95
C ARG A 191 0.07 16.23 -1.86
N LEU A 192 0.56 15.04 -2.24
CA LEU A 192 -0.21 14.12 -3.06
C LEU A 192 -1.33 13.51 -2.23
N ARG A 193 -2.59 13.87 -2.53
CA ARG A 193 -3.73 13.20 -1.92
C ARG A 193 -3.81 11.76 -2.41
N VAL A 194 -3.83 10.82 -1.48
CA VAL A 194 -3.96 9.38 -1.78
C VAL A 194 -5.29 8.89 -1.24
N ILE A 195 -5.83 7.85 -1.86
CA ILE A 195 -7.06 7.18 -1.42
C ILE A 195 -6.67 5.73 -1.17
N PRO A 196 -6.78 5.22 0.06
CA PRO A 196 -6.54 3.80 0.33
C PRO A 196 -7.44 2.92 -0.54
N ASP A 197 -6.87 1.84 -1.07
CA ASP A 197 -7.62 0.87 -1.87
C ASP A 197 -8.27 -0.17 -0.97
N ASN A 198 -9.54 0.04 -0.62
CA ASN A 198 -10.35 -0.99 0.04
C ASN A 198 -10.81 -2.09 -0.91
N ALA A 199 -10.56 -1.99 -2.22
CA ALA A 199 -11.00 -2.99 -3.17
C ALA A 199 -9.85 -3.94 -3.54
N PRO A 200 -10.14 -5.25 -3.68
CA PRO A 200 -9.15 -6.20 -4.19
C PRO A 200 -8.74 -5.87 -5.64
N LEU A 201 -7.56 -6.34 -6.06
CA LEU A 201 -6.98 -6.14 -7.40
C LEU A 201 -8.02 -6.36 -8.50
N ARG A 202 -8.06 -5.44 -9.47
CA ARG A 202 -9.01 -5.51 -10.59
C ARG A 202 -8.33 -6.20 -11.77
N HIS A 203 -8.67 -7.46 -11.97
CA HIS A 203 -8.31 -8.23 -13.16
C HIS A 203 -9.54 -8.38 -14.06
N VAL A 204 -9.46 -7.89 -15.29
CA VAL A 204 -10.56 -7.95 -16.26
C VAL A 204 -10.13 -8.83 -17.43
N VAL A 205 -10.90 -9.89 -17.69
CA VAL A 205 -10.72 -10.78 -18.84
C VAL A 205 -11.85 -10.52 -19.83
N ILE A 206 -11.52 -10.20 -21.07
CA ILE A 206 -12.50 -10.06 -22.14
C ILE A 206 -12.62 -11.40 -22.87
N LEU A 207 -13.69 -12.13 -22.53
CA LEU A 207 -14.10 -13.35 -23.22
C LEU A 207 -14.78 -12.96 -24.55
N LYS A 208 -14.03 -12.96 -25.66
CA LYS A 208 -14.61 -13.09 -27.01
C LYS A 208 -13.71 -13.94 -27.88
#